data_AF-A0A3S0ZDT9-F1
#
_entry.id   AF-A0A3S0ZDT9-F1
#
_cell.length_a   1.000
_cell.length_b   1.000
_cell.length_c   1.000
_cell.angle_alpha   90.00
_cell.angle_beta   90.00
_cell.angle_gamma   90.00
#
_symmetry.space_group_name_H-M   'P 1'
#
loop_
_entity.id
_entity.type
_entity.pdbx_description
1 polymer ?
#
loop_
_entity_poly.entity_id
_entity_poly.type
_entity_poly.pdbx_seq_one_letter_code
_entity_poly.pdbx_strand_id
1 'polypeptide(L)'
;MPMARKLFVPSILVSALAVAAVLGWHQMEGNPMPDLVTQAAADTASLAPLTEAQITEPLRARLAKAREALPKAETPQQRAALLRELDLTARALAMPGATLKQATEDRALLAELQEAYGLSAPEGAEAAQAALEAGNIADAAPAFAALREQAEADIRRAAKAAYGLGRIAMAQGDTGTALGFFRRAADLDTRHAYAKAAQAVAIQLGQKDIALQLSKVVLQSALAEYGEVSAERAEALGQVAQAFLIAQKPADAEKLLREAIAVGEKATGGKDEAQAKRLNNLAAVLRAAGYAEAAEPIYRQAIEIDRAAPDGVYPETATRLSNLAELLVATGRAAEAEPLYDSAIKATRQAFGPTHPDLAMRIAALADLRRSLGKNEEALPLYLEAIEVSRVALGTEHPEFRSRLDRIASALRSIGKDSEAERLYRELLTLTESAVGKADADYGRALNNLAQLLASGDRKAEAEAMFREALSVLEKALGAQSADAKQVAANLGGLLAKQP
;
A
#
# COMPACT_ATOMS: atom_id res chain seq x y z
N MET A 1 -13.88 5.44 -25.01
CA MET A 1 -14.56 4.18 -24.61
C MET A 1 -14.26 3.11 -25.65
N PRO A 2 -14.16 1.81 -25.31
CA PRO A 2 -13.15 1.14 -24.47
C PRO A 2 -12.45 0.02 -25.30
N MET A 3 -11.33 -0.61 -24.91
CA MET A 3 -11.32 -1.75 -23.98
C MET A 3 -9.89 -2.22 -23.64
N ALA A 4 -9.70 -2.50 -22.35
CA ALA A 4 -8.90 -3.57 -21.77
C ALA A 4 -7.42 -3.73 -22.16
N ARG A 5 -6.54 -2.96 -21.52
CA ARG A 5 -5.20 -3.45 -21.18
C ARG A 5 -5.36 -4.58 -20.16
N LYS A 6 -5.29 -5.83 -20.63
CA LYS A 6 -5.16 -7.01 -19.77
C LYS A 6 -3.91 -6.83 -18.90
N LEU A 7 -4.09 -6.97 -17.61
CA LEU A 7 -3.02 -7.13 -16.64
C LEU A 7 -2.17 -8.33 -17.04
N PHE A 8 -0.92 -8.06 -17.42
CA PHE A 8 0.10 -9.09 -17.51
C PHE A 8 0.51 -9.42 -16.07
N VAL A 9 -0.01 -10.53 -15.57
CA VAL A 9 0.49 -11.17 -14.35
C VAL A 9 1.76 -11.90 -14.79
N PRO A 10 2.96 -11.64 -14.22
CA PRO A 10 4.11 -12.49 -14.50
C PRO A 10 3.76 -13.91 -14.06
N SER A 11 3.77 -14.83 -15.03
CA SER A 11 3.29 -16.20 -14.94
C SER A 11 4.30 -17.11 -14.21
N ILE A 12 4.77 -16.68 -13.03
CA ILE A 12 5.75 -17.44 -12.24
C ILE A 12 5.06 -18.26 -11.11
N LEU A 13 3.73 -18.17 -10.96
CA LEU A 13 3.01 -18.83 -9.85
C LEU A 13 1.79 -19.70 -10.24
N VAL A 14 1.73 -20.22 -11.48
CA VAL A 14 0.70 -21.21 -11.87
C VAL A 14 1.27 -22.55 -12.33
N SER A 15 2.55 -22.64 -12.70
CA SER A 15 3.10 -23.88 -13.27
C SER A 15 3.43 -25.00 -12.26
N ALA A 16 3.25 -24.78 -10.96
CA ALA A 16 3.51 -25.81 -9.93
C ALA A 16 2.25 -26.44 -9.31
N LEU A 17 1.07 -25.81 -9.41
CA LEU A 17 -0.19 -26.35 -8.87
C LEU A 17 -1.17 -26.83 -9.96
N ALA A 18 -1.01 -26.41 -11.21
CA ALA A 18 -1.80 -26.94 -12.33
C ALA A 18 -1.39 -28.37 -12.73
N VAL A 19 -0.11 -28.75 -12.57
CA VAL A 19 0.35 -30.12 -12.86
C VAL A 19 -0.06 -31.10 -11.74
N ALA A 20 -0.24 -30.61 -10.51
CA ALA A 20 -0.75 -31.41 -9.40
C ALA A 20 -2.27 -31.61 -9.43
N ALA A 21 -3.03 -30.70 -10.07
CA ALA A 21 -4.47 -30.87 -10.29
C ALA A 21 -4.81 -31.68 -11.56
N VAL A 22 -3.92 -31.72 -12.55
CA VAL A 22 -4.09 -32.53 -13.78
C VAL A 22 -3.79 -34.02 -13.55
N LEU A 23 -3.15 -34.39 -12.42
CA LEU A 23 -2.85 -35.78 -12.08
C LEU A 23 -3.88 -36.47 -11.15
N GLY A 24 -5.11 -35.94 -11.02
CA GLY A 24 -6.11 -36.66 -10.22
C GLY A 24 -7.56 -36.17 -10.31
N TRP A 25 -8.28 -36.50 -11.40
CA TRP A 25 -9.52 -37.30 -11.35
C TRP A 25 -10.07 -37.65 -12.75
N HIS A 26 -10.68 -38.83 -12.83
CA HIS A 26 -11.27 -39.56 -13.96
C HIS A 26 -12.34 -38.88 -14.82
N GLN A 27 -12.42 -39.35 -16.08
CA GLN A 27 -13.59 -39.59 -16.96
C GLN A 27 -14.92 -38.87 -16.67
N MET A 28 -15.48 -38.17 -17.68
CA MET A 28 -16.80 -38.44 -18.31
C MET A 28 -17.14 -37.37 -19.37
N GLU A 29 -17.54 -37.86 -20.55
CA GLU A 29 -18.55 -37.32 -21.49
C GLU A 29 -18.36 -35.97 -22.23
N GLY A 30 -17.87 -36.10 -23.47
CA GLY A 30 -18.32 -35.47 -24.73
C GLY A 30 -19.22 -34.23 -24.74
N ASN A 31 -18.64 -33.07 -25.09
CA ASN A 31 -19.12 -32.17 -26.16
C ASN A 31 -18.04 -31.11 -26.50
N PRO A 32 -17.90 -30.63 -27.76
CA PRO A 32 -16.85 -29.69 -28.15
C PRO A 32 -17.33 -28.23 -28.06
N MET A 33 -16.42 -27.30 -27.77
CA MET A 33 -16.59 -25.85 -27.94
C MET A 33 -15.29 -25.24 -28.51
N PRO A 34 -15.36 -24.12 -29.26
CA PRO A 34 -14.95 -24.08 -30.66
C PRO A 34 -13.70 -23.21 -30.91
N ASP A 35 -12.94 -23.60 -31.94
CA ASP A 35 -12.28 -22.82 -33.01
C ASP A 35 -11.76 -21.38 -32.78
N LEU A 36 -11.36 -21.01 -31.56
CA LEU A 36 -10.62 -19.76 -31.32
C LEU A 36 -9.24 -19.98 -30.67
N VAL A 37 -8.83 -21.24 -30.49
CA VAL A 37 -7.48 -21.62 -30.04
C VAL A 37 -6.59 -22.05 -31.22
N THR A 38 -7.18 -22.45 -32.34
CA THR A 38 -6.49 -22.97 -33.52
C THR A 38 -5.82 -21.90 -34.40
N GLN A 39 -6.23 -20.64 -34.31
CA GLN A 39 -5.65 -19.56 -35.13
C GLN A 39 -4.56 -18.74 -34.42
N ALA A 40 -4.45 -18.83 -33.09
CA ALA A 40 -3.32 -18.29 -32.33
C ALA A 40 -2.18 -19.31 -32.15
N ALA A 41 -2.46 -20.60 -32.36
CA ALA A 41 -1.46 -21.68 -32.38
C ALA A 41 -0.78 -21.86 -33.76
N ALA A 42 -1.28 -21.20 -34.82
CA ALA A 42 -0.72 -21.33 -36.16
C ALA A 42 0.51 -20.45 -36.42
N ASP A 43 0.73 -19.38 -35.63
CA ASP A 43 1.87 -18.46 -35.82
C ASP A 43 3.02 -18.68 -34.82
N THR A 44 2.92 -19.67 -33.93
CA THR A 44 4.04 -20.19 -33.12
C THR A 44 4.67 -21.46 -33.70
N ALA A 45 4.13 -21.96 -34.82
CA ALA A 45 4.57 -23.18 -35.49
C ALA A 45 5.53 -22.89 -36.65
N SER A 46 6.79 -22.54 -36.35
CA SER A 46 7.87 -22.67 -37.34
C SER A 46 9.14 -23.36 -36.83
N LEU A 47 9.17 -23.89 -35.61
CA LEU A 47 10.24 -24.81 -35.20
C LEU A 47 9.63 -25.95 -34.38
N ALA A 48 9.42 -27.10 -35.05
CA ALA A 48 8.88 -28.31 -34.43
C ALA A 48 9.78 -28.81 -33.27
N PRO A 49 9.20 -29.43 -32.22
CA PRO A 49 9.99 -30.12 -31.20
C PRO A 49 10.83 -31.23 -31.83
N LEU A 50 12.10 -31.33 -31.43
CA LEU A 50 13.03 -32.36 -31.92
C LEU A 50 12.53 -33.77 -31.60
N THR A 51 12.62 -34.68 -32.57
CA THR A 51 12.25 -36.09 -32.38
C THR A 51 13.40 -36.88 -31.73
N GLU A 52 13.07 -37.94 -30.99
CA GLU A 52 14.06 -38.82 -30.33
C GLU A 52 15.08 -39.38 -31.32
N ALA A 53 14.68 -39.66 -32.57
CA ALA A 53 15.56 -40.12 -33.63
C ALA A 53 16.58 -39.07 -34.08
N GLN A 54 16.19 -37.80 -34.15
CA GLN A 54 17.08 -36.69 -34.54
C GLN A 54 18.19 -36.43 -33.50
N ILE A 55 18.01 -36.90 -32.27
CA ILE A 55 18.97 -36.73 -31.16
C ILE A 55 19.81 -38.00 -30.95
N THR A 56 19.20 -39.19 -31.04
CA THR A 56 19.89 -40.45 -30.74
C THR A 56 20.80 -40.93 -31.87
N GLU A 57 20.49 -40.63 -33.13
CA GLU A 57 21.32 -41.06 -34.28
C GLU A 57 22.70 -40.36 -34.34
N PRO A 58 22.81 -39.03 -34.15
CA PRO A 58 24.12 -38.37 -34.03
C PRO A 58 24.95 -38.89 -32.86
N LEU A 59 24.31 -39.16 -31.70
CA LEU A 59 24.99 -39.71 -30.52
C LEU A 59 25.47 -41.16 -30.75
N ARG A 60 24.69 -41.98 -31.46
CA ARG A 60 25.12 -43.34 -31.90
C ARG A 60 26.30 -43.27 -32.85
N ALA A 61 26.28 -42.33 -33.81
CA ALA A 61 27.39 -42.12 -34.74
C ALA A 61 28.67 -41.65 -34.03
N ARG A 62 28.52 -40.75 -33.05
CA ARG A 62 29.62 -40.22 -32.23
C ARG A 62 30.23 -41.30 -31.32
N LEU A 63 29.38 -42.12 -30.69
CA LEU A 63 29.80 -43.30 -29.91
C LEU A 63 30.54 -44.32 -30.78
N ALA A 64 30.07 -44.58 -32.01
CA ALA A 64 30.72 -45.48 -32.95
C ALA A 64 32.10 -44.95 -33.37
N LYS A 65 32.20 -43.66 -33.68
CA LYS A 65 33.47 -43.01 -34.06
C LYS A 65 34.49 -43.01 -32.92
N ALA A 66 34.06 -42.76 -31.68
CA ALA A 66 34.91 -42.81 -30.51
C ALA A 66 35.41 -44.25 -30.22
N ARG A 67 34.55 -45.27 -30.41
CA ARG A 67 34.94 -46.69 -30.27
C ARG A 67 35.98 -47.10 -31.31
N GLU A 68 35.84 -46.64 -32.54
CA GLU A 68 36.76 -46.96 -33.63
C GLU A 68 38.12 -46.26 -33.47
N ALA A 69 38.13 -45.04 -32.93
CA ALA A 69 39.35 -44.25 -32.70
C ALA A 69 40.15 -44.71 -31.47
N LEU A 70 39.49 -45.28 -30.45
CA LEU A 70 40.14 -45.68 -29.20
C LEU A 70 41.35 -46.62 -29.35
N PRO A 71 41.31 -47.69 -30.16
CA PRO A 71 42.48 -48.56 -30.37
C PRO A 71 43.60 -47.89 -31.19
N LYS A 72 43.32 -46.78 -31.88
CA LYS A 72 44.28 -46.01 -32.69
C LYS A 72 44.94 -44.87 -31.90
N ALA A 73 44.63 -44.72 -30.61
CA ALA A 73 45.17 -43.64 -29.78
C ALA A 73 46.64 -43.87 -29.42
N GLU A 74 47.51 -42.94 -29.82
CA GLU A 74 48.97 -43.05 -29.66
C GLU A 74 49.46 -42.50 -28.32
N THR A 75 48.67 -41.64 -27.66
CA THR A 75 49.04 -41.04 -26.37
C THR A 75 48.04 -41.37 -25.25
N PRO A 76 48.50 -41.45 -23.98
CA PRO A 76 47.62 -41.64 -22.83
C PRO A 76 46.54 -40.55 -22.72
N GLN A 77 46.85 -39.32 -23.10
CA GLN A 77 45.93 -38.19 -23.10
C GLN A 77 44.83 -38.36 -24.17
N GLN A 78 45.19 -38.79 -25.39
CA GLN A 78 44.21 -39.11 -26.43
C GLN A 78 43.30 -40.27 -26.02
N ARG A 79 43.87 -41.30 -25.39
CA ARG A 79 43.11 -42.46 -24.92
C ARG A 79 42.14 -42.08 -23.78
N ALA A 80 42.58 -41.25 -22.84
CA ALA A 80 41.74 -40.73 -21.75
C ALA A 80 40.60 -39.84 -22.28
N ALA A 81 40.87 -38.99 -23.28
CA ALA A 81 39.85 -38.17 -23.93
C ALA A 81 38.79 -39.03 -24.62
N LEU A 82 39.19 -40.07 -25.36
CA LEU A 82 38.27 -40.99 -26.05
C LEU A 82 37.46 -41.84 -25.07
N LEU A 83 38.05 -42.30 -23.95
CA LEU A 83 37.31 -43.01 -22.91
C LEU A 83 36.28 -42.11 -22.20
N ARG A 84 36.63 -40.85 -21.95
CA ARG A 84 35.71 -39.86 -21.38
C ARG A 84 34.56 -39.56 -22.34
N GLU A 85 34.86 -39.44 -23.63
CA GLU A 85 33.85 -39.27 -24.68
C GLU A 85 32.86 -40.45 -24.67
N LEU A 86 33.36 -41.69 -24.67
CA LEU A 86 32.53 -42.90 -24.63
C LEU A 86 31.59 -42.95 -23.42
N ASP A 87 32.08 -42.61 -22.22
CA ASP A 87 31.29 -42.61 -20.99
C ASP A 87 30.21 -41.52 -21.01
N LEU A 88 30.55 -40.31 -21.46
CA LEU A 88 29.59 -39.21 -21.56
C LEU A 88 28.50 -39.49 -22.61
N THR A 89 28.88 -39.99 -23.79
CA THR A 89 27.95 -40.31 -24.88
C THR A 89 27.04 -41.49 -24.52
N ALA A 90 27.55 -42.48 -23.78
CA ALA A 90 26.76 -43.62 -23.29
C ALA A 90 25.75 -43.21 -22.20
N ARG A 91 26.12 -42.31 -21.29
CA ARG A 91 25.21 -41.75 -20.27
C ARG A 91 24.15 -40.85 -20.89
N ALA A 92 24.49 -40.06 -21.90
CA ALA A 92 23.55 -39.23 -22.64
C ALA A 92 22.48 -40.05 -23.37
N LEU A 93 22.85 -41.21 -23.93
CA LEU A 93 21.91 -42.17 -24.53
C LEU A 93 20.98 -42.85 -23.50
N ALA A 94 21.34 -42.85 -22.21
CA ALA A 94 20.57 -43.52 -21.16
C ALA A 94 19.46 -42.65 -20.53
N MET A 95 19.44 -41.33 -20.78
CA MET A 95 18.43 -40.41 -20.21
C MET A 95 17.96 -39.31 -21.20
N PRO A 96 17.33 -39.67 -22.34
CA PRO A 96 16.95 -38.71 -23.38
C PRO A 96 15.78 -37.77 -23.00
N GLY A 97 14.82 -38.21 -22.17
CA GLY A 97 13.58 -37.45 -21.91
C GLY A 97 13.70 -36.29 -20.90
N ALA A 98 14.46 -36.44 -19.82
CA ALA A 98 14.60 -35.41 -18.78
C ALA A 98 15.44 -34.21 -19.25
N THR A 99 16.51 -34.51 -19.98
CA THR A 99 17.43 -33.52 -20.55
C THR A 99 16.75 -32.69 -21.65
N LEU A 100 15.85 -33.31 -22.44
CA LEU A 100 15.04 -32.62 -23.46
C LEU A 100 14.05 -31.63 -22.85
N LYS A 101 13.36 -32.03 -21.76
CA LYS A 101 12.38 -31.18 -21.09
C LYS A 101 13.03 -29.92 -20.52
N GLN A 102 14.13 -30.07 -19.78
CA GLN A 102 14.84 -28.95 -19.16
C GLN A 102 15.39 -27.96 -20.20
N ALA A 103 16.03 -28.44 -21.26
CA ALA A 103 16.58 -27.58 -22.31
C ALA A 103 15.50 -26.82 -23.09
N THR A 104 14.31 -27.42 -23.25
CA THR A 104 13.16 -26.77 -23.91
C THR A 104 12.55 -25.68 -23.02
N GLU A 105 12.43 -25.93 -21.71
CA GLU A 105 11.96 -24.96 -20.73
C GLU A 105 12.93 -23.76 -20.60
N ASP A 106 14.23 -24.00 -20.57
CA ASP A 106 15.25 -22.96 -20.48
C ASP A 106 15.28 -22.08 -21.75
N ARG A 107 15.07 -22.69 -22.93
CA ARG A 107 14.93 -21.95 -24.20
C ARG A 107 13.69 -21.06 -24.22
N ALA A 108 12.55 -21.57 -23.74
CA ALA A 108 11.31 -20.79 -23.68
C ALA A 108 11.48 -19.58 -22.75
N LEU A 109 12.12 -19.77 -21.59
CA LEU A 109 12.42 -18.70 -20.65
C LEU A 109 13.33 -17.63 -21.27
N LEU A 110 14.42 -18.01 -21.95
CA LEU A 110 15.32 -17.07 -22.61
C LEU A 110 14.62 -16.23 -23.69
N ALA A 111 13.74 -16.83 -24.49
CA ALA A 111 12.97 -16.12 -25.51
C ALA A 111 11.95 -15.14 -24.89
N GLU A 112 11.24 -15.55 -23.84
CA GLU A 112 10.28 -14.69 -23.12
C GLU A 112 10.99 -13.48 -22.48
N LEU A 113 12.18 -13.68 -21.92
CA LEU A 113 12.99 -12.60 -21.33
C LEU A 113 13.53 -11.61 -22.37
N GLN A 114 13.89 -12.08 -23.56
CA GLN A 114 14.32 -11.22 -24.68
C GLN A 114 13.17 -10.37 -25.20
N GLU A 115 12.00 -10.97 -25.43
CA GLU A 115 10.81 -10.29 -25.96
C GLU A 115 10.23 -9.30 -24.94
N ALA A 116 10.09 -9.70 -23.68
CA ALA A 116 9.47 -8.86 -22.65
C ALA A 116 10.35 -7.66 -22.26
N TYR A 117 11.67 -7.78 -22.35
CA TYR A 117 12.61 -6.85 -21.72
C TYR A 117 13.68 -6.26 -22.63
N GLY A 118 13.69 -6.58 -23.92
CA GLY A 118 14.61 -6.00 -24.92
C GLY A 118 16.08 -6.31 -24.65
N LEU A 119 16.36 -7.42 -23.95
CA LEU A 119 17.71 -7.88 -23.65
C LEU A 119 18.31 -8.54 -24.90
N SER A 120 19.54 -8.18 -25.26
CA SER A 120 20.28 -8.86 -26.33
C SER A 120 20.55 -10.32 -25.95
N ALA A 121 20.54 -11.23 -26.93
CA ALA A 121 20.86 -12.63 -26.69
C ALA A 121 22.23 -12.75 -25.99
N PRO A 122 22.33 -13.46 -24.86
CA PRO A 122 23.60 -13.64 -24.17
C PRO A 122 24.61 -14.32 -25.10
N GLU A 123 25.87 -13.87 -25.05
CA GLU A 123 26.95 -14.40 -25.87
C GLU A 123 27.00 -15.94 -25.74
N GLY A 124 26.95 -16.64 -26.87
CA GLY A 124 26.93 -18.11 -26.91
C GLY A 124 25.55 -18.76 -27.06
N ALA A 125 24.46 -18.00 -27.07
CA ALA A 125 23.10 -18.52 -27.33
C ALA A 125 22.96 -19.19 -28.70
N GLU A 126 23.52 -18.58 -29.76
CA GLU A 126 23.53 -19.18 -31.10
C GLU A 126 24.38 -20.46 -31.18
N ALA A 127 25.49 -20.50 -30.44
CA ALA A 127 26.35 -21.68 -30.38
C ALA A 127 25.71 -22.83 -29.59
N ALA A 128 25.03 -22.53 -28.48
CA ALA A 128 24.25 -23.49 -27.70
C ALA A 128 23.08 -24.05 -28.52
N GLN A 129 22.41 -23.18 -29.29
CA GLN A 129 21.34 -23.54 -30.21
C GLN A 129 21.85 -24.43 -31.36
N ALA A 130 22.97 -24.08 -31.99
CA ALA A 130 23.60 -24.90 -33.03
C ALA A 130 24.05 -26.27 -32.48
N ALA A 131 24.55 -26.33 -31.24
CA ALA A 131 24.88 -27.60 -30.58
C ALA A 131 23.65 -28.46 -30.32
N LEU A 132 22.53 -27.87 -29.91
CA LEU A 132 21.25 -28.56 -29.73
C LEU A 132 20.70 -29.09 -31.06
N GLU A 133 20.70 -28.28 -32.11
CA GLU A 133 20.25 -28.64 -33.46
C GLU A 133 21.12 -29.74 -34.10
N ALA A 134 22.41 -29.78 -33.76
CA ALA A 134 23.33 -30.85 -34.14
C ALA A 134 23.18 -32.14 -33.28
N GLY A 135 22.25 -32.17 -32.32
CA GLY A 135 22.04 -33.31 -31.42
C GLY A 135 23.09 -33.47 -30.32
N ASN A 136 23.99 -32.49 -30.14
CA ASN A 136 25.05 -32.50 -29.11
C ASN A 136 24.51 -32.03 -27.75
N ILE A 137 23.57 -32.79 -27.18
CA ILE A 137 22.88 -32.43 -25.92
C ILE A 137 23.86 -32.23 -24.75
N ALA A 138 24.95 -33.00 -24.70
CA ALA A 138 25.97 -32.88 -23.65
C ALA A 138 26.72 -31.54 -23.69
N ASP A 139 26.84 -30.92 -24.85
CA ASP A 139 27.48 -29.61 -25.04
C ASP A 139 26.44 -28.47 -24.91
N ALA A 140 25.20 -28.71 -25.35
CA ALA A 140 24.12 -27.72 -25.33
C ALA A 140 23.53 -27.48 -23.92
N ALA A 141 23.29 -28.53 -23.13
CA ALA A 141 22.65 -28.42 -21.81
C ALA A 141 23.43 -27.53 -20.82
N PRO A 142 24.75 -27.70 -20.60
CA PRO A 142 25.49 -26.80 -19.71
C PRO A 142 25.60 -25.38 -20.27
N ALA A 143 25.62 -25.22 -21.60
CA ALA A 143 25.61 -23.90 -22.23
C ALA A 143 24.28 -23.17 -21.97
N PHE A 144 23.13 -23.81 -22.16
CA PHE A 144 21.83 -23.23 -21.83
C PHE A 144 21.65 -22.96 -20.33
N ALA A 145 22.16 -23.83 -19.45
CA ALA A 145 22.15 -23.59 -18.02
C ALA A 145 22.98 -22.34 -17.64
N ALA A 146 24.16 -22.16 -18.23
CA ALA A 146 24.99 -20.98 -18.03
C ALA A 146 24.33 -19.70 -18.57
N LEU A 147 23.71 -19.77 -19.75
CA LEU A 147 22.95 -18.65 -20.34
C LEU A 147 21.75 -18.26 -19.47
N ARG A 148 21.04 -19.25 -18.92
CA ARG A 148 19.94 -19.04 -17.97
C ARG A 148 20.44 -18.37 -16.69
N GLU A 149 21.52 -18.87 -16.10
CA GLU A 149 22.10 -18.28 -14.88
C GLU A 149 22.52 -16.81 -15.13
N GLN A 150 23.13 -16.55 -16.28
CA GLN A 150 23.50 -15.19 -16.70
C GLN A 150 22.26 -14.30 -16.87
N ALA A 151 21.23 -14.77 -17.58
CA ALA A 151 19.99 -14.03 -17.79
C ALA A 151 19.27 -13.73 -16.46
N GLU A 152 19.19 -14.71 -15.55
CA GLU A 152 18.65 -14.53 -14.20
C GLU A 152 19.47 -13.50 -13.41
N ALA A 153 20.81 -13.50 -13.53
CA ALA A 153 21.66 -12.51 -12.90
C ALA A 153 21.48 -11.09 -13.48
N ASP A 154 21.27 -10.98 -14.80
CA ASP A 154 20.95 -9.72 -15.47
C ASP A 154 19.59 -9.16 -15.01
N ILE A 155 18.56 -10.02 -14.90
CA ILE A 155 17.23 -9.64 -14.37
C ILE A 155 17.35 -9.13 -12.93
N ARG A 156 18.08 -9.85 -12.06
CA ARG A 156 18.30 -9.41 -10.67
C ARG A 156 19.01 -8.06 -10.61
N ARG A 157 19.98 -7.81 -11.50
CA ARG A 157 20.67 -6.51 -11.61
C ARG A 157 19.72 -5.42 -12.09
N ALA A 158 18.90 -5.69 -13.10
CA ALA A 158 17.91 -4.76 -13.63
C ALA A 158 16.83 -4.41 -12.59
N ALA A 159 16.32 -5.40 -11.84
CA ALA A 159 15.35 -5.19 -10.76
C ALA A 159 15.93 -4.29 -9.66
N LYS A 160 17.17 -4.55 -9.24
CA LYS A 160 17.88 -3.72 -8.25
C LYS A 160 18.08 -2.28 -8.75
N ALA A 161 18.42 -2.10 -10.02
CA ALA A 161 18.56 -0.79 -10.63
C ALA A 161 17.21 -0.04 -10.67
N ALA A 162 16.13 -0.70 -11.10
CA ALA A 162 14.78 -0.14 -11.09
C ALA A 162 14.35 0.27 -9.67
N TYR A 163 14.56 -0.58 -8.67
CA TYR A 163 14.28 -0.24 -7.27
C TYR A 163 15.08 1.00 -6.80
N GLY A 164 16.37 1.08 -7.16
CA GLY A 164 17.21 2.24 -6.88
C GLY A 164 16.69 3.53 -7.52
N LEU A 165 16.31 3.48 -8.80
CA LEU A 165 15.72 4.62 -9.52
C LEU A 165 14.38 5.05 -8.90
N GLY A 166 13.55 4.10 -8.47
CA GLY A 166 12.31 4.40 -7.75
C GLY A 166 12.56 5.16 -6.45
N ARG A 167 13.58 4.78 -5.67
CA ARG A 167 13.97 5.49 -4.45
C ARG A 167 14.49 6.90 -4.73
N ILE A 168 15.25 7.09 -5.81
CA ILE A 168 15.72 8.42 -6.23
C ILE A 168 14.53 9.30 -6.61
N ALA A 169 13.58 8.78 -7.41
CA ALA A 169 12.37 9.50 -7.78
C ALA A 169 11.52 9.90 -6.56
N MET A 170 11.37 9.00 -5.57
CA MET A 170 10.72 9.32 -4.28
C MET A 170 11.41 10.48 -3.55
N ALA A 171 12.75 10.46 -3.48
CA ALA A 171 13.51 11.51 -2.81
C ALA A 171 13.41 12.87 -3.52
N GLN A 172 13.13 12.87 -4.83
CA GLN A 172 12.89 14.06 -5.64
C GLN A 172 11.42 14.53 -5.63
N GLY A 173 10.53 13.78 -4.96
CA GLY A 173 9.09 14.08 -4.92
C GLY A 173 8.30 13.59 -6.15
N ASP A 174 8.94 12.93 -7.11
CA ASP A 174 8.28 12.35 -8.29
C ASP A 174 7.72 10.96 -7.97
N THR A 175 6.62 10.96 -7.23
CA THR A 175 5.92 9.75 -6.77
C THR A 175 5.31 8.93 -7.91
N GLY A 176 4.90 9.57 -9.02
CA GLY A 176 4.35 8.89 -10.19
C GLY A 176 5.40 8.04 -10.91
N THR A 177 6.57 8.63 -11.18
CA THR A 177 7.71 7.91 -11.78
C THR A 177 8.24 6.83 -10.84
N ALA A 178 8.30 7.11 -9.53
CA ALA A 178 8.70 6.14 -8.53
C ALA A 178 7.85 4.86 -8.57
N LEU A 179 6.52 5.00 -8.68
CA LEU A 179 5.63 3.85 -8.79
C LEU A 179 5.95 2.98 -10.01
N GLY A 180 6.20 3.61 -11.17
CA GLY A 180 6.59 2.90 -12.39
C GLY A 180 7.84 2.05 -12.19
N PHE A 181 8.87 2.63 -11.58
CA PHE A 181 10.12 1.93 -11.28
C PHE A 181 9.97 0.81 -10.24
N PHE A 182 9.21 1.04 -9.17
CA PHE A 182 8.99 0.00 -8.16
C PHE A 182 8.15 -1.16 -8.68
N ARG A 183 7.13 -0.89 -9.50
CA ARG A 183 6.37 -1.94 -10.18
C ARG A 183 7.27 -2.75 -11.11
N ARG A 184 8.12 -2.07 -11.88
CA ARG A 184 9.11 -2.72 -12.73
C ARG A 184 10.05 -3.63 -11.95
N ALA A 185 10.52 -3.19 -10.77
CA ALA A 185 11.35 -4.01 -9.91
C ALA A 185 10.58 -5.26 -9.40
N ALA A 186 9.33 -5.09 -8.99
CA ALA A 186 8.48 -6.18 -8.50
C ALA A 186 8.06 -7.18 -9.60
N ASP A 187 7.93 -6.72 -10.85
CA ASP A 187 7.63 -7.58 -12.00
C ASP A 187 8.85 -8.43 -12.42
N LEU A 188 10.07 -7.93 -12.17
CA LEU A 188 11.32 -8.59 -12.54
C LEU A 188 11.84 -9.57 -11.47
N ASP A 189 11.63 -9.28 -10.19
CA ASP A 189 12.19 -10.04 -9.07
C ASP A 189 11.19 -10.08 -7.91
N THR A 190 10.99 -11.27 -7.35
CA THR A 190 9.94 -11.56 -6.36
C THR A 190 10.30 -11.14 -4.94
N ARG A 191 11.43 -10.46 -4.73
CA ARG A 191 11.82 -9.91 -3.42
C ARG A 191 10.70 -9.07 -2.81
N HIS A 192 10.42 -9.35 -1.53
CA HIS A 192 9.30 -8.72 -0.84
C HIS A 192 9.40 -7.18 -0.82
N ALA A 193 10.62 -6.67 -0.63
CA ALA A 193 10.89 -5.22 -0.61
C ALA A 193 10.41 -4.48 -1.86
N TYR A 194 10.43 -5.12 -3.04
CA TYR A 194 10.05 -4.48 -4.30
C TYR A 194 8.53 -4.33 -4.40
N ALA A 195 7.79 -5.41 -4.16
CA ALA A 195 6.33 -5.39 -4.15
C ALA A 195 5.77 -4.48 -3.04
N LYS A 196 6.39 -4.51 -1.85
CA LYS A 196 6.05 -3.64 -0.71
C LYS A 196 6.19 -2.16 -1.07
N ALA A 197 7.32 -1.77 -1.66
CA ALA A 197 7.54 -0.38 -2.07
C ALA A 197 6.55 0.07 -3.16
N ALA A 198 6.30 -0.77 -4.17
CA ALA A 198 5.32 -0.47 -5.21
C ALA A 198 3.92 -0.26 -4.62
N GLN A 199 3.49 -1.12 -3.68
CA GLN A 199 2.18 -1.00 -3.05
C GLN A 199 2.07 0.27 -2.20
N ALA A 200 3.10 0.58 -1.41
CA ALA A 200 3.11 1.77 -0.57
C ALA A 200 2.96 3.05 -1.40
N VAL A 201 3.66 3.17 -2.53
CA VAL A 201 3.53 4.32 -3.41
C VAL A 201 2.16 4.35 -4.12
N ALA A 202 1.63 3.19 -4.52
CA ALA A 202 0.28 3.13 -5.09
C ALA A 202 -0.79 3.62 -4.10
N ILE A 203 -0.65 3.27 -2.82
CA ILE A 203 -1.51 3.78 -1.73
C ILE A 203 -1.37 5.30 -1.60
N GLN A 204 -0.12 5.82 -1.57
CA GLN A 204 0.14 7.26 -1.45
C GLN A 204 -0.47 8.06 -2.61
N LEU A 205 -0.46 7.51 -3.82
CA LEU A 205 -1.07 8.11 -5.01
C LEU A 205 -2.60 7.92 -5.09
N GLY A 206 -3.21 7.25 -4.11
CA GLY A 206 -4.65 6.94 -4.13
C GLY A 206 -5.05 5.92 -5.21
N GLN A 207 -4.09 5.19 -5.80
CA GLN A 207 -4.32 4.19 -6.84
C GLN A 207 -4.75 2.85 -6.22
N LYS A 208 -5.98 2.83 -5.70
CA LYS A 208 -6.57 1.72 -4.93
C LYS A 208 -6.51 0.38 -5.68
N ASP A 209 -6.83 0.37 -6.97
CA ASP A 209 -6.85 -0.87 -7.77
C ASP A 209 -5.45 -1.48 -7.90
N ILE A 210 -4.43 -0.64 -8.11
CA ILE A 210 -3.03 -1.09 -8.21
C ILE A 210 -2.54 -1.58 -6.85
N ALA A 211 -2.87 -0.87 -5.77
CA ALA A 211 -2.53 -1.31 -4.41
C ALA A 211 -3.16 -2.66 -4.06
N LEU A 212 -4.41 -2.91 -4.48
CA LEU A 212 -5.09 -4.19 -4.29
C LEU A 212 -4.48 -5.30 -5.15
N GLN A 213 -4.09 -5.02 -6.40
CA GLN A 213 -3.41 -5.99 -7.25
C GLN A 213 -2.06 -6.41 -6.66
N LEU A 214 -1.28 -5.44 -6.17
CA LEU A 214 0.01 -5.69 -5.53
C LEU A 214 -0.12 -6.42 -4.19
N SER A 215 -1.28 -6.37 -3.53
CA SER A 215 -1.53 -7.05 -2.25
C SER A 215 -1.22 -8.55 -2.33
N LYS A 216 -1.64 -9.22 -3.41
CA LYS A 216 -1.36 -10.63 -3.60
C LYS A 216 0.14 -10.91 -3.68
N VAL A 217 0.87 -10.08 -4.42
CA VAL A 217 2.33 -10.21 -4.60
C VAL A 217 3.05 -9.94 -3.28
N VAL A 218 2.63 -8.93 -2.51
CA VAL A 218 3.18 -8.61 -1.18
C VAL A 218 3.01 -9.78 -0.21
N LEU A 219 1.81 -10.38 -0.15
CA LEU A 219 1.56 -11.53 0.73
C LEU A 219 2.34 -12.78 0.30
N GLN A 220 2.39 -13.06 -1.00
CA GLN A 220 3.10 -14.23 -1.53
C GLN A 220 4.62 -14.11 -1.34
N SER A 221 5.20 -12.94 -1.64
CA SER A 221 6.62 -12.67 -1.44
C SER A 221 7.01 -12.71 0.05
N ALA A 222 6.18 -12.18 0.94
CA ALA A 222 6.43 -12.25 2.38
C ALA A 222 6.44 -13.70 2.90
N LEU A 223 5.48 -14.53 2.45
CA LEU A 223 5.45 -15.96 2.79
C LEU A 223 6.68 -16.69 2.25
N ALA A 224 7.09 -16.40 1.01
CA ALA A 224 8.24 -17.06 0.39
C ALA A 224 9.58 -16.67 1.06
N GLU A 225 9.75 -15.40 1.43
CA GLU A 225 11.00 -14.87 1.97
C GLU A 225 11.14 -15.11 3.48
N TYR A 226 10.03 -15.02 4.24
CA TYR A 226 10.06 -15.05 5.70
C TYR A 226 9.32 -16.24 6.33
N GLY A 227 8.67 -17.09 5.53
CA GLY A 227 7.94 -18.26 6.00
C GLY A 227 6.56 -17.97 6.59
N GLU A 228 5.98 -18.95 7.29
CA GLU A 228 4.62 -18.87 7.86
C GLU A 228 4.55 -18.07 9.16
N VAL A 229 5.62 -18.10 9.97
CA VAL A 229 5.65 -17.48 11.30
C VAL A 229 6.87 -16.58 11.39
N SER A 230 6.66 -15.29 11.11
CA SER A 230 7.69 -14.25 11.22
C SER A 230 7.06 -12.87 11.48
N ALA A 231 7.85 -11.97 12.06
CA ALA A 231 7.42 -10.60 12.33
C ALA A 231 7.16 -9.83 11.03
N GLU A 232 8.01 -10.05 10.02
CA GLU A 232 7.95 -9.45 8.70
C GLU A 232 6.68 -9.88 7.94
N ARG A 233 6.28 -11.16 8.06
CA ARG A 233 5.00 -11.62 7.49
C ARG A 233 3.81 -10.95 8.19
N ALA A 234 3.84 -10.85 9.51
CA ALA A 234 2.78 -10.16 10.27
C ALA A 234 2.68 -8.67 9.88
N GLU A 235 3.82 -8.02 9.62
CA GLU A 235 3.86 -6.65 9.12
C GLU A 235 3.23 -6.55 7.71
N ALA A 236 3.60 -7.45 6.79
CA ALA A 236 3.05 -7.49 5.44
C ALA A 236 1.52 -7.68 5.43
N LEU A 237 1.00 -8.59 6.27
CA LEU A 237 -0.44 -8.78 6.47
C LEU A 237 -1.13 -7.50 6.94
N GLY A 238 -0.54 -6.80 7.93
CA GLY A 238 -1.05 -5.53 8.43
C GLY A 238 -1.05 -4.41 7.39
N GLN A 239 -0.01 -4.33 6.56
CA GLN A 239 0.09 -3.36 5.46
C GLN A 239 -0.96 -3.61 4.39
N VAL A 240 -1.14 -4.86 4.00
CA VAL A 240 -2.18 -5.24 3.02
C VAL A 240 -3.58 -4.97 3.59
N ALA A 241 -3.82 -5.26 4.87
CA ALA A 241 -5.08 -4.90 5.52
C ALA A 241 -5.35 -3.38 5.43
N GLN A 242 -4.33 -2.54 5.61
CA GLN A 242 -4.47 -1.10 5.44
C GLN A 242 -4.84 -0.71 4.00
N ALA A 243 -4.27 -1.38 2.99
CA ALA A 243 -4.68 -1.19 1.60
C ALA A 243 -6.17 -1.50 1.38
N PHE A 244 -6.68 -2.59 1.99
CA PHE A 244 -8.10 -2.94 1.95
C PHE A 244 -8.99 -1.88 2.65
N LEU A 245 -8.54 -1.29 3.76
CA LEU A 245 -9.29 -0.20 4.42
C LEU A 245 -9.41 1.04 3.55
N ILE A 246 -8.32 1.44 2.88
CA ILE A 246 -8.32 2.57 1.95
C ILE A 246 -9.23 2.29 0.74
N ALA A 247 -9.30 1.01 0.33
CA ALA A 247 -10.22 0.52 -0.68
C ALA A 247 -11.67 0.31 -0.18
N GLN A 248 -12.00 0.69 1.06
CA GLN A 248 -13.33 0.52 1.67
C GLN A 248 -13.80 -0.94 1.73
N LYS A 249 -12.86 -1.87 1.98
CA LYS A 249 -13.12 -3.30 2.15
C LYS A 249 -12.79 -3.76 3.58
N PRO A 250 -13.59 -3.36 4.59
CA PRO A 250 -13.27 -3.61 5.99
C PRO A 250 -13.29 -5.10 6.38
N ALA A 251 -14.12 -5.92 5.75
CA ALA A 251 -14.18 -7.36 6.05
C ALA A 251 -12.89 -8.10 5.66
N ASP A 252 -12.33 -7.78 4.49
CA ASP A 252 -11.05 -8.33 4.04
C ASP A 252 -9.89 -7.87 4.95
N ALA A 253 -9.92 -6.59 5.34
CA ALA A 253 -8.95 -6.03 6.27
C ALA A 253 -9.02 -6.68 7.66
N GLU A 254 -10.23 -6.90 8.19
CA GLU A 254 -10.43 -7.57 9.49
C GLU A 254 -9.80 -8.97 9.48
N LYS A 255 -10.08 -9.77 8.44
CA LYS A 255 -9.53 -11.12 8.29
C LYS A 255 -8.00 -11.10 8.33
N LEU A 256 -7.39 -10.21 7.55
CA LEU A 256 -5.94 -10.07 7.48
C LEU A 256 -5.33 -9.57 8.79
N LEU A 257 -5.99 -8.65 9.51
CA LEU A 257 -5.52 -8.17 10.81
C LEU A 257 -5.54 -9.27 11.86
N ARG A 258 -6.58 -10.12 11.87
CA ARG A 258 -6.63 -11.29 12.77
C ARG A 258 -5.50 -12.28 12.47
N GLU A 259 -5.23 -12.54 11.19
CA GLU A 259 -4.08 -13.37 10.80
C GLU A 259 -2.76 -12.72 11.22
N ALA A 260 -2.59 -11.41 10.98
CA ALA A 260 -1.40 -10.66 11.34
C ALA A 260 -1.13 -10.70 12.86
N ILE A 261 -2.19 -10.58 13.67
CA ILE A 261 -2.13 -10.67 15.13
C ILE A 261 -1.65 -12.06 15.56
N ALA A 262 -2.22 -13.12 15.00
CA ALA A 262 -1.86 -14.49 15.35
C ALA A 262 -0.45 -14.87 14.90
N VAL A 263 -0.02 -14.43 13.72
CA VAL A 263 1.34 -14.63 13.21
C VAL A 263 2.33 -13.84 14.09
N GLY A 264 2.05 -12.58 14.40
CA GLY A 264 2.89 -11.73 15.23
C GLY A 264 3.06 -12.29 16.64
N GLU A 265 1.98 -12.74 17.27
CA GLU A 265 2.03 -13.39 18.60
C GLU A 265 2.93 -14.63 18.61
N LYS A 266 2.84 -15.48 17.58
CA LYS A 266 3.70 -16.66 17.47
C LYS A 266 5.16 -16.30 17.21
N ALA A 267 5.42 -15.25 16.44
CA ALA A 267 6.77 -14.87 16.02
C ALA A 267 7.56 -14.12 17.11
N THR A 268 6.90 -13.21 17.84
CA THR A 268 7.58 -12.31 18.79
C THR A 268 7.05 -12.39 20.22
N GLY A 269 6.05 -13.22 20.48
CA GLY A 269 5.36 -13.30 21.76
C GLY A 269 4.30 -12.20 21.97
N GLY A 270 4.09 -11.32 20.99
CA GLY A 270 2.96 -10.39 20.96
C GLY A 270 2.99 -9.26 21.99
N LYS A 271 4.17 -8.90 22.50
CA LYS A 271 4.36 -7.81 23.48
C LYS A 271 5.14 -6.62 22.93
N ASP A 272 5.16 -6.48 21.61
CA ASP A 272 5.85 -5.40 20.91
C ASP A 272 4.87 -4.34 20.36
N GLU A 273 5.42 -3.19 20.02
CA GLU A 273 4.69 -2.05 19.45
C GLU A 273 3.91 -2.44 18.17
N ALA A 274 4.50 -3.30 17.34
CA ALA A 274 3.89 -3.73 16.09
C ALA A 274 2.60 -4.54 16.37
N GLN A 275 2.58 -5.35 17.42
CA GLN A 275 1.39 -6.06 17.88
C GLN A 275 0.33 -5.09 18.40
N ALA A 276 0.73 -4.13 19.23
CA ALA A 276 -0.19 -3.09 19.72
C ALA A 276 -0.80 -2.28 18.56
N LYS A 277 -0.03 -2.02 17.49
CA LYS A 277 -0.53 -1.35 16.28
C LYS A 277 -1.56 -2.20 15.54
N ARG A 278 -1.29 -3.50 15.33
CA ARG A 278 -2.24 -4.43 14.68
C ARG A 278 -3.55 -4.56 15.47
N LEU A 279 -3.48 -4.68 16.79
CA LEU A 279 -4.65 -4.71 17.68
C LEU A 279 -5.47 -3.42 17.58
N ASN A 280 -4.82 -2.25 17.68
CA ASN A 280 -5.50 -0.96 17.52
C ASN A 280 -6.22 -0.85 16.18
N ASN A 281 -5.58 -1.30 15.10
CA ASN A 281 -6.19 -1.28 13.77
C ASN A 281 -7.40 -2.23 13.69
N LEU A 282 -7.30 -3.44 14.23
CA LEU A 282 -8.44 -4.38 14.28
C LEU A 282 -9.62 -3.79 15.05
N ALA A 283 -9.36 -3.21 16.22
CA ALA A 283 -10.39 -2.56 17.03
C ALA A 283 -11.04 -1.38 16.29
N ALA A 284 -10.26 -0.58 15.54
CA ALA A 284 -10.79 0.51 14.72
C ALA A 284 -11.71 0.01 13.60
N VAL A 285 -11.37 -1.12 12.96
CA VAL A 285 -12.22 -1.75 11.94
C VAL A 285 -13.54 -2.24 12.55
N LEU A 286 -13.47 -2.92 13.70
CA LEU A 286 -14.65 -3.41 14.41
C LEU A 286 -15.56 -2.27 14.88
N ARG A 287 -14.97 -1.19 15.42
CA ARG A 287 -15.70 0.03 15.81
C ARG A 287 -16.42 0.64 14.62
N ALA A 288 -15.74 0.81 13.48
CA ALA A 288 -16.32 1.36 12.27
C ALA A 288 -17.46 0.48 11.71
N ALA A 289 -17.41 -0.82 11.95
CA ALA A 289 -18.47 -1.77 11.61
C ALA A 289 -19.61 -1.85 12.66
N GLY A 290 -19.56 -1.05 13.73
CA GLY A 290 -20.59 -1.01 14.78
C GLY A 290 -20.40 -2.02 15.91
N TYR A 291 -19.34 -2.82 15.91
CA TYR A 291 -19.05 -3.83 16.94
C TYR A 291 -18.25 -3.24 18.10
N ALA A 292 -18.83 -2.26 18.79
CA ALA A 292 -18.16 -1.54 19.88
C ALA A 292 -17.72 -2.46 21.03
N GLU A 293 -18.57 -3.41 21.43
CA GLU A 293 -18.29 -4.37 22.52
C GLU A 293 -17.11 -5.29 22.19
N ALA A 294 -16.91 -5.64 20.92
CA ALA A 294 -15.77 -6.44 20.47
C ALA A 294 -14.50 -5.60 20.34
N ALA A 295 -14.61 -4.32 20.00
CA ALA A 295 -13.47 -3.41 19.81
C ALA A 295 -12.81 -3.01 21.13
N GLU A 296 -13.58 -2.72 22.18
CA GLU A 296 -13.06 -2.25 23.47
C GLU A 296 -11.97 -3.15 24.09
N PRO A 297 -12.19 -4.47 24.28
CA PRO A 297 -11.16 -5.32 24.89
C PRO A 297 -9.87 -5.36 24.06
N ILE A 298 -9.97 -5.25 22.74
CA ILE A 298 -8.82 -5.23 21.83
C ILE A 298 -8.04 -3.92 21.96
N TYR A 299 -8.72 -2.77 22.05
CA TYR A 299 -8.05 -1.50 22.36
C TYR A 299 -7.34 -1.54 23.71
N ARG A 300 -7.99 -2.10 24.75
CA ARG A 300 -7.37 -2.25 26.08
C ARG A 300 -6.13 -3.15 26.03
N GLN A 301 -6.20 -4.28 25.32
CA GLN A 301 -5.04 -5.14 25.11
C GLN A 301 -3.87 -4.39 24.46
N ALA A 302 -4.14 -3.57 23.44
CA ALA A 302 -3.11 -2.77 22.79
C ALA A 302 -2.45 -1.75 23.74
N ILE A 303 -3.25 -1.11 24.60
CA ILE A 303 -2.76 -0.16 25.62
C ILE A 303 -1.95 -0.87 26.72
N GLU A 304 -2.32 -2.09 27.10
CA GLU A 304 -1.52 -2.88 28.07
C GLU A 304 -0.14 -3.24 27.53
N ILE A 305 -0.02 -3.52 26.23
CA ILE A 305 1.29 -3.72 25.59
C ILE A 305 2.12 -2.42 25.69
N ASP A 306 1.54 -1.27 25.38
CA ASP A 306 2.22 0.02 25.48
C ASP A 306 2.70 0.32 26.92
N ARG A 307 1.90 -0.04 27.94
CA ARG A 307 2.25 0.15 29.36
C ARG A 307 3.40 -0.75 29.81
N ALA A 308 3.57 -1.90 29.17
CA ALA A 308 4.64 -2.85 29.47
C ALA A 308 5.97 -2.53 28.76
N ALA A 309 6.01 -1.48 27.94
CA ALA A 309 7.19 -1.10 27.16
C ALA A 309 8.37 -0.66 28.07
N PRO A 310 9.57 -1.27 27.92
CA PRO A 310 10.72 -0.98 28.80
C PRO A 310 11.24 0.46 28.73
N ASP A 311 11.16 1.07 27.55
CA ASP A 311 11.80 2.37 27.24
C ASP A 311 10.82 3.56 27.35
N GLY A 312 9.58 3.31 27.82
CA GLY A 312 8.53 4.32 27.97
C GLY A 312 7.46 4.27 26.87
N VAL A 313 6.65 5.32 26.81
CA VAL A 313 5.45 5.43 25.97
C VAL A 313 5.82 5.45 24.48
N TYR A 314 5.38 4.45 23.70
CA TYR A 314 5.52 4.47 22.24
C TYR A 314 4.84 5.71 21.63
N PRO A 315 5.37 6.31 20.54
CA PRO A 315 4.76 7.48 19.92
C PRO A 315 3.26 7.31 19.60
N GLU A 316 2.85 6.11 19.21
CA GLU A 316 1.49 5.73 18.84
C GLU A 316 0.57 5.48 20.05
N THR A 317 1.09 5.40 21.28
CA THR A 317 0.29 5.13 22.49
C THR A 317 -0.83 6.15 22.64
N ALA A 318 -0.54 7.42 22.34
CA ALA A 318 -1.54 8.48 22.37
C ALA A 318 -2.72 8.17 21.43
N THR A 319 -2.46 7.66 20.23
CA THR A 319 -3.49 7.27 19.25
C THR A 319 -4.37 6.15 19.79
N ARG A 320 -3.78 5.12 20.41
CA ARG A 320 -4.55 4.01 20.99
C ARG A 320 -5.46 4.48 22.14
N LEU A 321 -4.92 5.33 23.01
CA LEU A 321 -5.68 5.95 24.10
C LEU A 321 -6.86 6.79 23.59
N SER A 322 -6.64 7.65 22.59
CA SER A 322 -7.72 8.45 22.00
C SER A 322 -8.76 7.60 21.29
N ASN A 323 -8.37 6.53 20.59
CA ASN A 323 -9.32 5.65 19.92
C ASN A 323 -10.25 4.93 20.91
N LEU A 324 -9.71 4.47 22.06
CA LEU A 324 -10.52 3.91 23.14
C LEU A 324 -11.42 5.00 23.77
N ALA A 325 -10.88 6.19 24.01
CA ALA A 325 -11.66 7.31 24.54
C ALA A 325 -12.85 7.66 23.63
N GLU A 326 -12.63 7.77 22.33
CA GLU A 326 -13.69 7.99 21.33
C GLU A 326 -14.75 6.88 21.35
N LEU A 327 -14.33 5.62 21.46
CA LEU A 327 -15.25 4.48 21.58
C LEU A 327 -16.11 4.59 22.85
N LEU A 328 -15.51 4.96 23.97
CA LEU A 328 -16.22 5.14 25.24
C LEU A 328 -17.19 6.31 25.17
N VAL A 329 -16.82 7.43 24.54
CA VAL A 329 -17.75 8.55 24.29
C VAL A 329 -18.93 8.10 23.43
N ALA A 330 -18.66 7.39 22.33
CA ALA A 330 -19.70 6.89 21.43
C ALA A 330 -20.65 5.88 22.10
N THR A 331 -20.22 5.23 23.17
CA THR A 331 -21.02 4.28 23.97
C THR A 331 -21.57 4.90 25.27
N GLY A 332 -21.51 6.23 25.42
CA GLY A 332 -22.10 6.96 26.56
C GLY A 332 -21.27 6.95 27.84
N ARG A 333 -20.03 6.47 27.82
CA ARG A 333 -19.11 6.34 28.96
C ARG A 333 -18.07 7.46 29.02
N ALA A 334 -18.54 8.69 28.89
CA ALA A 334 -17.69 9.89 28.83
C ALA A 334 -16.77 10.07 30.06
N ALA A 335 -17.22 9.69 31.26
CA ALA A 335 -16.41 9.76 32.48
C ALA A 335 -15.18 8.83 32.43
N GLU A 336 -15.25 7.69 31.74
CA GLU A 336 -14.11 6.79 31.55
C GLU A 336 -13.19 7.24 30.40
N ALA A 337 -13.73 8.00 29.44
CA ALA A 337 -12.96 8.56 28.32
C ALA A 337 -12.04 9.71 28.74
N GLU A 338 -12.47 10.55 29.70
CA GLU A 338 -11.73 11.72 30.16
C GLU A 338 -10.27 11.41 30.59
N PRO A 339 -10.00 10.46 31.49
CA PRO A 339 -8.63 10.14 31.88
C PRO A 339 -7.78 9.57 30.73
N LEU A 340 -8.41 8.94 29.73
CA LEU A 340 -7.68 8.44 28.55
C LEU A 340 -7.23 9.58 27.63
N TYR A 341 -8.05 10.61 27.44
CA TYR A 341 -7.64 11.80 26.72
C TYR A 341 -6.51 12.53 27.45
N ASP A 342 -6.57 12.67 28.78
CA ASP A 342 -5.48 13.22 29.57
C ASP A 342 -4.17 12.43 29.40
N SER A 343 -4.25 11.10 29.46
CA SER A 343 -3.10 10.23 29.20
C SER A 343 -2.58 10.38 27.77
N ALA A 344 -3.47 10.55 26.78
CA ALA A 344 -3.07 10.74 25.38
C ALA A 344 -2.32 12.07 25.18
N ILE A 345 -2.77 13.16 25.83
CA ILE A 345 -2.09 14.46 25.82
C ILE A 345 -0.69 14.34 26.44
N LYS A 346 -0.56 13.68 27.59
CA LYS A 346 0.74 13.43 28.25
C LYS A 346 1.67 12.61 27.37
N ALA A 347 1.16 11.53 26.76
CA ALA A 347 1.91 10.69 25.83
C ALA A 347 2.42 11.48 24.62
N THR A 348 1.58 12.32 24.01
CA THR A 348 2.00 13.17 22.88
C THR A 348 3.04 14.20 23.28
N ARG A 349 2.91 14.86 24.44
CA ARG A 349 3.94 15.80 24.94
C ARG A 349 5.27 15.12 25.17
N GLN A 350 5.27 13.90 25.70
CA GLN A 350 6.49 13.14 25.95
C GLN A 350 7.16 12.69 24.65
N ALA A 351 6.38 12.21 23.67
CA ALA A 351 6.92 11.67 22.42
C ALA A 351 7.38 12.76 21.43
N PHE A 352 6.63 13.86 21.30
CA PHE A 352 6.84 14.85 20.24
C PHE A 352 7.10 16.27 20.74
N GLY A 353 7.11 16.48 22.06
CA GLY A 353 7.25 17.80 22.66
C GLY A 353 5.95 18.62 22.71
N PRO A 354 6.04 19.89 23.18
CA PRO A 354 4.86 20.69 23.51
C PRO A 354 4.18 21.38 22.32
N THR A 355 4.74 21.28 21.11
CA THR A 355 4.29 22.04 19.92
C THR A 355 3.92 21.15 18.73
N HIS A 356 3.63 19.87 18.96
CA HIS A 356 3.24 18.97 17.88
C HIS A 356 1.76 19.18 17.47
N PRO A 357 1.40 19.18 16.17
CA PRO A 357 0.02 19.38 15.73
C PRO A 357 -0.99 18.42 16.36
N ASP A 358 -0.61 17.14 16.56
CA ASP A 358 -1.49 16.14 17.20
C ASP A 358 -1.83 16.49 18.65
N LEU A 359 -0.96 17.24 19.35
CA LEU A 359 -1.21 17.67 20.72
C LEU A 359 -2.43 18.59 20.76
N ALA A 360 -2.49 19.56 19.85
CA ALA A 360 -3.63 20.47 19.74
C ALA A 360 -4.93 19.73 19.42
N MET A 361 -4.88 18.70 18.58
CA MET A 361 -6.05 17.86 18.28
C MET A 361 -6.57 17.15 19.54
N ARG A 362 -5.67 16.56 20.34
CA ARG A 362 -6.06 15.83 21.55
C ARG A 362 -6.57 16.74 22.65
N ILE A 363 -5.96 17.92 22.82
CA ILE A 363 -6.44 18.94 23.76
C ILE A 363 -7.85 19.41 23.35
N ALA A 364 -8.08 19.68 22.07
CA ALA A 364 -9.40 20.06 21.57
C ALA A 364 -10.44 18.94 21.78
N ALA A 365 -10.07 17.67 21.59
CA ALA A 365 -10.95 16.53 21.85
C ALA A 365 -11.36 16.42 23.34
N LEU A 366 -10.43 16.66 24.26
CA LEU A 366 -10.74 16.73 25.69
C LEU A 366 -11.66 17.92 26.02
N ALA A 367 -11.43 19.08 25.38
CA ALA A 367 -12.29 20.25 25.53
C ALA A 367 -13.72 19.96 25.03
N ASP A 368 -13.86 19.31 23.88
CA ASP A 368 -15.16 18.88 23.33
C ASP A 368 -15.87 17.89 24.27
N LEU A 369 -15.13 16.94 24.84
CA LEU A 369 -15.67 16.02 25.84
C LEU A 369 -16.21 16.77 27.07
N ARG A 370 -15.41 17.67 27.65
CA ARG A 370 -15.82 18.47 28.80
C ARG A 370 -17.02 19.36 28.50
N ARG A 371 -17.05 19.98 27.32
CA ARG A 371 -18.22 20.71 26.82
C ARG A 371 -19.46 19.82 26.76
N SER A 372 -19.34 18.60 26.20
CA SER A 372 -20.48 17.66 26.11
C SER A 372 -21.00 17.23 27.49
N LEU A 373 -20.14 17.26 28.52
CA LEU A 373 -20.47 17.00 29.92
C LEU A 373 -21.00 18.25 30.66
N GLY A 374 -21.14 19.39 29.99
CA GLY A 374 -21.56 20.66 30.60
C GLY A 374 -20.47 21.36 31.43
N LYS A 375 -19.23 20.86 31.41
CA LYS A 375 -18.07 21.43 32.11
C LYS A 375 -17.44 22.58 31.30
N ASN A 376 -18.24 23.59 30.97
CA ASN A 376 -17.86 24.66 30.03
C ASN A 376 -16.65 25.49 30.52
N GLU A 377 -16.55 25.76 31.83
CA GLU A 377 -15.42 26.50 32.41
C GLU A 377 -14.11 25.71 32.36
N GLU A 378 -14.18 24.38 32.37
CA GLU A 378 -13.00 23.51 32.23
C GLU A 378 -12.61 23.30 30.76
N ALA A 379 -13.54 23.47 29.81
CA ALA A 379 -13.30 23.34 28.38
C ALA A 379 -12.62 24.59 27.78
N LEU A 380 -12.99 25.79 28.26
CA LEU A 380 -12.44 27.06 27.78
C LEU A 380 -10.89 27.12 27.79
N PRO A 381 -10.18 26.86 28.90
CA PRO A 381 -8.72 26.94 28.91
C PRO A 381 -8.07 25.92 27.96
N LEU A 382 -8.67 24.73 27.78
CA LEU A 382 -8.17 23.72 26.85
C LEU A 382 -8.34 24.17 25.39
N TYR A 383 -9.48 24.77 25.03
CA TYR A 383 -9.68 25.32 23.69
C TYR A 383 -8.64 26.40 23.37
N LEU A 384 -8.35 27.30 24.32
CA LEU A 384 -7.33 28.33 24.14
C LEU A 384 -5.93 27.73 24.02
N GLU A 385 -5.60 26.72 24.82
CA GLU A 385 -4.33 26.00 24.71
C GLU A 385 -4.18 25.33 23.33
N ALA A 386 -5.22 24.65 22.84
CA ALA A 386 -5.20 23.98 21.54
C ALA A 386 -4.94 24.95 20.37
N ILE A 387 -5.45 26.18 20.46
CA ILE A 387 -5.18 27.25 19.48
C ILE A 387 -3.72 27.64 19.51
N GLU A 388 -3.17 27.93 20.69
CA GLU A 388 -1.77 28.36 20.81
C GLU A 388 -0.78 27.27 20.39
N VAL A 389 -1.05 26.01 20.76
CA VAL A 389 -0.25 24.87 20.26
C VAL A 389 -0.31 24.80 18.74
N SER A 390 -1.50 24.93 18.14
CA SER A 390 -1.65 24.88 16.67
C SER A 390 -0.98 26.06 15.97
N ARG A 391 -1.05 27.26 16.56
CA ARG A 391 -0.43 28.48 16.06
C ARG A 391 1.09 28.29 15.93
N VAL A 392 1.72 27.75 16.96
CA VAL A 392 3.16 27.47 16.97
C VAL A 392 3.50 26.30 16.04
N ALA A 393 2.69 25.25 16.02
CA ALA A 393 2.96 24.03 15.26
C ALA A 393 2.86 24.20 13.74
N LEU A 394 1.82 24.92 13.28
CA LEU A 394 1.46 25.01 11.87
C LEU A 394 1.76 26.38 11.26
N GLY A 395 1.81 27.44 12.08
CA GLY A 395 1.79 28.82 11.62
C GLY A 395 0.40 29.30 11.22
N THR A 396 0.22 30.63 11.15
CA THR A 396 -1.08 31.27 10.90
C THR A 396 -1.56 31.15 9.45
N GLU A 397 -0.64 30.96 8.50
CA GLU A 397 -0.95 30.82 7.07
C GLU A 397 -1.46 29.43 6.70
N HIS A 398 -1.33 28.45 7.59
CA HIS A 398 -1.72 27.07 7.31
C HIS A 398 -3.25 26.90 7.29
N PRO A 399 -3.85 26.29 6.25
CA PRO A 399 -5.31 26.09 6.18
C PRO A 399 -5.89 25.32 7.38
N GLU A 400 -5.16 24.34 7.91
CA GLU A 400 -5.63 23.58 9.09
C GLU A 400 -5.68 24.43 10.36
N PHE A 401 -4.79 25.43 10.51
CA PHE A 401 -4.86 26.36 11.64
C PHE A 401 -6.17 27.17 11.58
N ARG A 402 -6.49 27.72 10.40
CA ARG A 402 -7.75 28.45 10.16
C ARG A 402 -8.97 27.58 10.41
N SER A 403 -8.99 26.35 9.90
CA SER A 403 -10.08 25.39 10.14
C SER A 403 -10.27 25.08 11.63
N ARG A 404 -9.17 24.91 12.37
CA ARG A 404 -9.24 24.68 13.83
C ARG A 404 -9.76 25.92 14.57
N LEU A 405 -9.31 27.10 14.18
CA LEU A 405 -9.76 28.37 14.74
C LEU A 405 -11.28 28.54 14.60
N ASP A 406 -11.82 28.26 13.41
CA ASP A 406 -13.26 28.29 13.12
C ASP A 406 -14.05 27.31 14.00
N ARG A 407 -13.58 26.06 14.08
CA ARG A 407 -14.23 25.02 14.90
C ARG A 407 -14.25 25.36 16.38
N ILE A 408 -13.14 25.87 16.92
CA ILE A 408 -13.04 26.25 18.33
C ILE A 408 -13.89 27.49 18.60
N ALA A 409 -13.90 28.50 17.72
CA ALA A 409 -14.78 29.66 17.85
C ALA A 409 -16.26 29.25 17.90
N SER A 410 -16.66 28.30 17.04
CA SER A 410 -18.01 27.72 17.06
C SER A 410 -18.33 27.00 18.36
N ALA A 411 -17.37 26.22 18.88
CA ALA A 411 -17.53 25.53 20.15
C ALA A 411 -17.66 26.51 21.32
N LEU A 412 -16.86 27.58 21.36
CA LEU A 412 -16.94 28.64 22.37
C LEU A 412 -18.28 29.37 22.34
N ARG A 413 -18.78 29.71 21.14
CA ARG A 413 -20.14 30.25 20.96
C ARG A 413 -21.20 29.30 21.54
N SER A 414 -21.09 28.00 21.27
CA SER A 414 -22.08 27.02 21.76
C SER A 414 -22.15 26.89 23.28
N ILE A 415 -21.10 27.32 24.00
CA ILE A 415 -21.05 27.34 25.47
C ILE A 415 -21.25 28.75 26.07
N GLY A 416 -21.65 29.73 25.26
CA GLY A 416 -21.92 31.10 25.68
C GLY A 416 -20.68 31.96 25.93
N LYS A 417 -19.50 31.53 25.45
CA LYS A 417 -18.24 32.30 25.51
C LYS A 417 -18.11 33.18 24.27
N ASP A 418 -19.09 34.06 24.10
CA ASP A 418 -19.27 34.85 22.88
C ASP A 418 -18.15 35.87 22.64
N SER A 419 -17.59 36.46 23.70
CA SER A 419 -16.48 37.41 23.57
C SER A 419 -15.21 36.72 23.05
N GLU A 420 -14.89 35.53 23.55
CA GLU A 420 -13.78 34.73 23.07
C GLU A 420 -14.04 34.21 21.66
N ALA A 421 -15.24 33.72 21.37
CA ALA A 421 -15.63 33.30 20.03
C ALA A 421 -15.50 34.45 19.01
N GLU A 422 -15.95 35.66 19.35
CA GLU A 422 -15.84 36.83 18.48
C GLU A 422 -14.38 37.16 18.16
N ARG A 423 -13.51 37.16 19.18
CA ARG A 423 -12.08 37.39 19.01
C ARG A 423 -11.49 36.42 17.98
N LEU A 424 -11.79 35.12 18.11
CA LEU A 424 -11.29 34.09 17.20
C LEU A 424 -11.87 34.22 15.80
N TYR A 425 -13.16 34.53 15.65
CA TYR A 425 -13.77 34.73 14.34
C TYR A 425 -13.21 35.96 13.61
N ARG A 426 -12.91 37.06 14.33
CA ARG A 426 -12.25 38.22 13.73
C ARG A 426 -10.82 37.94 13.31
N GLU A 427 -10.10 37.17 14.11
CA GLU A 427 -8.77 36.68 13.75
C GLU A 427 -8.84 35.82 12.49
N LEU A 428 -9.74 34.82 12.46
CA LEU A 428 -9.97 33.96 11.31
C LEU A 428 -10.28 34.76 10.04
N LEU A 429 -11.14 35.77 10.13
CA LEU A 429 -11.50 36.62 9.00
C LEU A 429 -10.26 37.34 8.43
N THR A 430 -9.44 37.93 9.30
CA THR A 430 -8.19 38.62 8.91
C THR A 430 -7.19 37.67 8.25
N LEU A 431 -7.01 36.48 8.83
CA LEU A 431 -6.09 35.47 8.30
C LEU A 431 -6.56 34.90 6.96
N THR A 432 -7.87 34.66 6.83
CA THR A 432 -8.47 34.15 5.59
C THR A 432 -8.36 35.20 4.49
N GLU A 433 -8.66 36.47 4.79
CA GLU A 433 -8.46 37.57 3.84
C GLU A 433 -7.03 37.65 3.34
N SER A 434 -6.05 37.52 4.24
CA SER A 434 -4.63 37.60 3.87
C SER A 434 -4.17 36.40 3.03
N ALA A 435 -4.71 35.21 3.31
CA ALA A 435 -4.31 33.97 2.65
C ALA A 435 -4.91 33.78 1.24
N VAL A 436 -6.19 34.15 1.05
CA VAL A 436 -6.93 33.87 -0.20
C VAL A 436 -7.63 35.10 -0.81
N GLY A 437 -7.70 36.21 -0.09
CA GLY A 437 -8.36 37.44 -0.54
C GLY A 437 -9.87 37.46 -0.34
N LYS A 438 -10.48 38.65 -0.43
CA LYS A 438 -11.91 38.88 -0.18
C LYS A 438 -12.88 38.25 -1.20
N ALA A 439 -12.38 37.88 -2.37
CA ALA A 439 -13.19 37.28 -3.42
C ALA A 439 -13.38 35.76 -3.23
N ASP A 440 -12.64 35.14 -2.31
CA ASP A 440 -12.67 33.70 -2.09
C ASP A 440 -13.88 33.26 -1.25
N ALA A 441 -14.35 32.04 -1.50
CA ALA A 441 -15.47 31.46 -0.77
C ALA A 441 -15.16 31.24 0.72
N ASP A 442 -13.92 30.97 1.10
CA ASP A 442 -13.50 30.82 2.50
C ASP A 442 -13.69 32.14 3.26
N TYR A 443 -13.42 33.29 2.63
CA TYR A 443 -13.67 34.61 3.22
C TYR A 443 -15.16 34.84 3.46
N GLY A 444 -15.99 34.50 2.46
CA GLY A 444 -17.46 34.56 2.60
C GLY A 444 -18.00 33.67 3.72
N ARG A 445 -17.45 32.45 3.90
CA ARG A 445 -17.82 31.56 5.01
C ARG A 445 -17.39 32.13 6.37
N ALA A 446 -16.19 32.69 6.48
CA ALA A 446 -15.71 33.34 7.71
C ALA A 446 -16.60 34.53 8.12
N LEU A 447 -16.99 35.38 7.15
CA LEU A 447 -17.94 36.48 7.38
C LEU A 447 -19.28 35.97 7.92
N ASN A 448 -19.85 34.94 7.29
CA ASN A 448 -21.12 34.37 7.73
C ASN A 448 -21.06 33.84 9.18
N ASN A 449 -19.95 33.21 9.58
CA ASN A 449 -19.82 32.67 10.94
C ASN A 449 -19.73 33.80 11.99
N LEU A 450 -18.95 34.85 11.73
CA LEU A 450 -18.90 36.04 12.59
C LEU A 450 -20.26 36.76 12.64
N ALA A 451 -20.92 36.92 11.50
CA ALA A 451 -22.23 37.54 11.40
C ALA A 451 -23.29 36.79 12.22
N GLN A 452 -23.29 35.46 12.20
CA GLN A 452 -24.19 34.64 13.02
C GLN A 452 -24.00 34.87 14.52
N LEU A 453 -22.74 35.03 14.98
CA LEU A 453 -22.46 35.35 16.39
C LEU A 453 -22.99 36.74 16.75
N LEU A 454 -22.72 37.74 15.90
CA LEU A 454 -23.17 39.12 16.13
C LEU A 454 -24.70 39.24 16.08
N ALA A 455 -25.37 38.45 15.23
CA ALA A 455 -26.82 38.39 15.09
C ALA A 455 -27.52 37.81 16.33
N SER A 456 -26.84 36.92 17.09
CA SER A 456 -27.35 36.44 18.39
C SER A 456 -27.22 37.47 19.50
N GLY A 457 -26.36 38.48 19.35
CA GLY A 457 -26.22 39.60 20.29
C GLY A 457 -26.94 40.87 19.85
N ASP A 458 -26.47 42.02 20.36
CA ASP A 458 -27.09 43.33 20.11
C ASP A 458 -26.62 43.99 18.80
N ARG A 459 -25.67 43.39 18.09
CA ARG A 459 -24.99 43.99 16.92
C ARG A 459 -25.61 43.56 15.59
N LYS A 460 -26.95 43.58 15.52
CA LYS A 460 -27.72 43.11 14.36
C LYS A 460 -27.40 43.87 13.07
N ALA A 461 -27.18 45.17 13.12
CA ALA A 461 -26.85 45.97 11.94
C ALA A 461 -25.49 45.57 11.32
N GLU A 462 -24.50 45.29 12.16
CA GLU A 462 -23.19 44.80 11.70
C GLU A 462 -23.30 43.38 11.14
N ALA A 463 -24.05 42.49 11.80
CA ALA A 463 -24.34 41.15 11.30
C ALA A 463 -25.02 41.19 9.93
N GLU A 464 -25.99 42.09 9.73
CA GLU A 464 -26.70 42.27 8.47
C GLU A 464 -25.77 42.72 7.34
N ALA A 465 -24.88 43.68 7.61
CA ALA A 465 -23.87 44.12 6.64
C ALA A 465 -22.93 42.97 6.25
N MET A 466 -22.44 42.21 7.24
CA MET A 466 -21.57 41.06 7.01
C MET A 466 -22.28 39.93 6.25
N PHE A 467 -23.55 39.65 6.54
CA PHE A 467 -24.32 38.66 5.79
C PHE A 467 -24.52 39.06 4.33
N ARG A 468 -24.80 40.34 4.04
CA ARG A 468 -24.90 40.82 2.66
C ARG A 468 -23.58 40.70 1.92
N GLU A 469 -22.47 41.04 2.57
CA GLU A 469 -21.14 40.89 1.98
C GLU A 469 -20.82 39.40 1.74
N ALA A 470 -21.03 38.54 2.73
CA ALA A 470 -20.83 37.10 2.62
C ALA A 470 -21.64 36.49 1.46
N LEU A 471 -22.92 36.86 1.32
CA LEU A 471 -23.78 36.39 0.25
C LEU A 471 -23.24 36.81 -1.11
N SER A 472 -22.89 38.09 -1.28
CA SER A 472 -22.30 38.62 -2.53
C SER A 472 -21.01 37.90 -2.92
N VAL A 473 -20.13 37.61 -1.96
CA VAL A 473 -18.88 36.88 -2.19
C VAL A 473 -19.16 35.45 -2.62
N LEU A 474 -20.01 34.72 -1.89
CA LEU A 474 -20.31 33.32 -2.18
C LEU A 474 -21.09 33.13 -3.48
N GLU A 475 -22.00 34.04 -3.82
CA GLU A 475 -22.71 34.03 -5.10
C GLU A 475 -21.75 34.20 -6.28
N LYS A 476 -20.74 35.06 -6.16
CA LYS A 476 -19.74 35.27 -7.20
C LYS A 476 -18.76 34.10 -7.31
N ALA A 477 -18.32 33.56 -6.16
CA ALA A 477 -17.30 32.50 -6.13
C ALA A 477 -17.86 31.11 -6.48
N LEU A 478 -19.07 30.79 -6.00
CA LEU A 478 -19.66 29.44 -6.07
C LEU A 478 -21.02 29.39 -6.79
N GLY A 479 -21.61 30.54 -7.11
CA GLY A 479 -22.96 30.65 -7.66
C GLY A 479 -24.05 30.71 -6.58
N ALA A 480 -25.15 31.39 -6.90
CA ALA A 480 -26.27 31.61 -5.97
C ALA A 480 -27.04 30.34 -5.56
N GLN A 481 -26.86 29.24 -6.30
CA GLN A 481 -27.48 27.96 -5.96
C GLN A 481 -26.61 27.08 -5.05
N SER A 482 -25.39 27.52 -4.72
CA SER A 482 -24.51 26.81 -3.79
C SER A 482 -25.13 26.68 -2.41
N ALA A 483 -24.77 25.62 -1.69
CA ALA A 483 -25.25 25.39 -0.33
C ALA A 483 -24.85 26.54 0.61
N ASP A 484 -23.63 27.04 0.47
CA ASP A 484 -23.11 28.16 1.27
C ASP A 484 -23.92 29.44 1.02
N ALA A 485 -24.14 29.84 -0.24
CA ALA A 485 -24.93 31.04 -0.55
C ALA A 485 -26.37 30.93 -0.02
N LYS A 486 -27.00 29.75 -0.17
CA LYS A 486 -28.34 29.50 0.38
C LYS A 486 -28.38 29.61 1.90
N GLN A 487 -27.36 29.09 2.59
CA GLN A 487 -27.27 29.18 4.04
C GLN A 487 -27.14 30.64 4.51
N VAL A 488 -26.29 31.44 3.86
CA VAL A 488 -26.14 32.87 4.19
C VAL A 488 -27.43 33.63 3.92
N ALA A 489 -28.11 33.37 2.79
CA ALA A 489 -29.38 33.99 2.47
C ALA A 489 -30.47 33.66 3.50
N ALA A 490 -30.52 32.41 3.98
CA ALA A 490 -31.44 32.00 5.04
C ALA A 490 -31.12 32.70 6.37
N ASN A 491 -29.84 32.80 6.74
CA ASN A 491 -29.40 33.50 7.95
C ASN A 491 -29.77 34.99 7.90
N LEU A 492 -29.52 35.66 6.76
CA LEU A 492 -29.90 37.04 6.52
C LEU A 492 -31.42 37.24 6.58
N GLY A 493 -32.19 36.40 5.89
CA GLY A 493 -33.65 36.45 5.91
C GLY A 493 -34.22 36.27 7.32
N GLY A 494 -33.65 35.33 8.09
CA GLY A 494 -34.02 35.11 9.48
C GLY A 494 -33.68 36.28 10.41
N LEU A 495 -32.59 37.01 10.15
CA LEU A 495 -32.25 38.23 10.87
C LEU A 495 -33.22 39.36 10.56
N LEU A 496 -33.50 39.60 9.27
CA LEU A 496 -34.40 40.66 8.81
C LEU A 496 -35.84 40.46 9.28
N ALA A 497 -36.33 39.21 9.28
CA ALA A 497 -37.67 38.89 9.78
C ALA A 497 -37.86 39.14 11.29
N LYS A 498 -36.77 39.27 12.05
CA LYS A 498 -36.77 39.56 13.49
C LYS A 498 -36.49 41.03 13.82
N GLN A 499 -36.34 41.89 12.81
CA GLN A 499 -36.27 43.33 13.00
C GLN A 499 -37.68 43.92 13.07
N PRO A 500 -37.93 44.87 14.00
CA PRO A 500 -39.26 45.44 14.23
C PRO A 500 -39.80 46.28 13.07
#